data_AF-A0A1V1P9F8-F1
#
_entry.id   AF-A0A1V1P9F8-F1
#
_cell.length_a   1.000
_cell.length_b   1.000
_cell.length_c   1.000
_cell.angle_alpha   90.00
_cell.angle_beta   90.00
_cell.angle_gamma   90.00
#
_symmetry.space_group_name_H-M   'P 1'
#
loop_
_entity.id
_entity.type
_entity.pdbx_description
1 polymer ?
#
loop_
_entity_poly.entity_id
_entity_poly.type
_entity_poly.pdbx_seq_one_letter_code
_entity_poly.pdbx_strand_id
1 'polypeptide(L)'
;MGKTQTKKNSERRVAIIFHHYPPRNDRIACAAGLDSFESIKLLIDEMKQKGYEIEKTFENGDALAKEVLNRMTCDQRFLLPEQMAERTEAKAGEKDYKPWHDALPKGIKEKMTSDWGKIPGELFVHDKEMLFAGFLNGNVFISVQPPRGYLENIEKAYHDMYLSPPHHYLAQYRYIKNIFKADAVIHVGKHGSLEWLPGKALGLSESCHPDLSIMDLPNIYPYIINDPGEGTQAKRRSYCCIIDHLTPVFTNADLYEELSKLENLLKEYQDANNEDPGKIDVLKSMIWEAVTETDLDKDLELDEQTVMNQFEEFLEKLHSYLSELSDTMIGDGLHIMGQAPKNERMVEFLVQLTRVPNGNIPSLRESIVKAMGYDYDQLLAKRGQIVSENQKQTGGDVIKKAHQTALNIVSDLMKKDLQKISVSEIITSQLDQSSDDIKTVLRYITDILMPKINQTTQEISSSFDALSGEFVKPGPSGAPTRGQADILPTGRNFYSVDPNKIPSQGAWEVGVRLGDALIERYLSETGNYPESIGIIVYGTATMRSKGDDIAEILYLLGVKPVWHKSNGTVLGLEIIPADELKRPRLDVVPRISGFSEILFLYW
;
A
#
# COMPACT_ATOMS: atom_id res chain seq x y z
N MET A 1 5.19 29.63 22.17
CA MET A 1 4.68 28.24 22.18
C MET A 1 3.33 28.22 21.48
N GLY A 2 3.07 27.23 20.63
CA GLY A 2 1.77 27.07 19.95
C GLY A 2 0.66 26.64 20.91
N LYS A 3 -0.60 26.83 20.53
CA LYS A 3 -1.78 26.48 21.36
C LYS A 3 -1.78 25.02 21.84
N THR A 4 -1.28 24.10 21.01
CA THR A 4 -1.17 22.66 21.33
C THR A 4 -0.15 22.36 22.43
N GLN A 5 0.95 23.13 22.50
CA GLN A 5 2.02 22.95 23.50
C GLN A 5 1.64 23.42 24.90
N THR A 6 0.71 24.37 25.02
CA THR A 6 0.39 25.02 26.31
C THR A 6 -0.81 24.42 27.02
N LYS A 7 -1.65 23.66 26.31
CA LYS A 7 -2.91 23.13 26.85
C LYS A 7 -2.70 21.78 27.52
N LYS A 8 -3.30 21.57 28.70
CA LYS A 8 -3.28 20.29 29.40
C LYS A 8 -4.05 19.23 28.62
N ASN A 9 -3.63 17.97 28.72
CA ASN A 9 -4.29 16.84 28.03
C ASN A 9 -5.79 16.75 28.35
N SER A 10 -6.17 16.97 29.61
CA SER A 10 -7.58 16.95 30.06
C SER A 10 -8.47 17.99 29.38
N GLU A 11 -7.89 19.09 28.90
CA GLU A 11 -8.61 20.17 28.23
C GLU A 11 -8.52 20.06 26.70
N ARG A 12 -7.63 19.20 26.17
CA ARG A 12 -7.31 19.10 24.74
C ARG A 12 -8.45 18.43 24.00
N ARG A 13 -8.92 19.08 22.92
CA ARG A 13 -10.00 18.58 22.07
C ARG A 13 -9.45 18.02 20.77
N VAL A 14 -9.79 16.79 20.43
CA VAL A 14 -9.26 16.10 19.24
C VAL A 14 -10.42 15.59 18.40
N ALA A 15 -10.43 15.89 17.10
CA ALA A 15 -11.37 15.26 16.18
C ALA A 15 -10.66 14.10 15.46
N ILE A 16 -11.25 12.90 15.45
CA ILE A 16 -10.75 11.72 14.75
C ILE A 16 -11.70 11.43 13.59
N ILE A 17 -11.19 11.46 12.36
CA ILE A 17 -11.96 11.39 11.13
C ILE A 17 -11.57 10.12 10.37
N PHE A 18 -12.49 9.15 10.32
CA PHE A 18 -12.34 7.96 9.50
C PHE A 18 -12.65 8.27 8.03
N HIS A 19 -11.91 7.65 7.11
CA HIS A 19 -12.26 7.71 5.69
C HIS A 19 -13.55 6.95 5.39
N HIS A 20 -14.26 7.43 4.37
CA HIS A 20 -15.58 6.91 4.03
C HIS A 20 -15.82 7.01 2.52
N TYR A 21 -15.19 6.10 1.77
CA TYR A 21 -15.35 6.05 0.33
C TYR A 21 -15.50 4.61 -0.22
N PRO A 22 -16.54 4.32 -1.02
CA PRO A 22 -17.78 5.13 -1.16
C PRO A 22 -18.51 5.30 0.19
N PRO A 23 -19.45 6.25 0.33
CA PRO A 23 -20.11 6.56 1.61
C PRO A 23 -21.15 5.51 2.01
N ARG A 24 -20.68 4.28 2.21
CA ARG A 24 -21.46 3.12 2.63
C ARG A 24 -20.98 2.65 4.00
N ASN A 25 -21.87 2.12 4.82
CA ASN A 25 -21.49 1.67 6.17
C ASN A 25 -20.45 0.54 6.15
N ASP A 26 -20.44 -0.32 5.13
CA ASP A 26 -19.41 -1.35 4.90
C ASP A 26 -18.03 -0.79 4.53
N ARG A 27 -17.91 0.53 4.33
CA ARG A 27 -16.68 1.21 3.86
C ARG A 27 -16.16 2.26 4.82
N ILE A 28 -16.78 2.40 6.01
CA ILE A 28 -16.26 3.29 7.05
C ILE A 28 -14.92 2.76 7.53
N ALA A 29 -13.95 3.66 7.66
CA ALA A 29 -12.62 3.38 8.17
C ALA A 29 -11.79 2.39 7.32
N CYS A 30 -12.21 2.12 6.08
CA CYS A 30 -11.39 1.38 5.13
C CYS A 30 -10.10 2.16 4.84
N ALA A 31 -8.98 1.60 5.26
CA ALA A 31 -7.65 2.14 5.01
C ALA A 31 -6.74 1.03 4.49
N ALA A 32 -5.84 1.37 3.57
CA ALA A 32 -4.96 0.37 2.98
C ALA A 32 -4.06 -0.27 4.06
N GLY A 33 -4.25 -1.58 4.25
CA GLY A 33 -3.42 -2.38 5.15
C GLY A 33 -3.49 -2.00 6.63
N LEU A 34 -4.51 -1.25 7.07
CA LEU A 34 -4.67 -0.82 8.45
C LEU A 34 -6.02 -1.26 9.02
N ASP A 35 -5.98 -1.86 10.21
CA ASP A 35 -7.16 -2.02 11.06
C ASP A 35 -7.40 -0.70 11.79
N SER A 36 -8.12 0.19 11.12
CA SER A 36 -8.39 1.55 11.60
C SER A 36 -9.14 1.56 12.94
N PHE A 37 -10.10 0.64 13.14
CA PHE A 37 -10.90 0.63 14.36
C PHE A 37 -10.10 0.14 15.56
N GLU A 38 -9.35 -0.96 15.43
CA GLU A 38 -8.50 -1.44 16.52
C GLU A 38 -7.37 -0.43 16.81
N SER A 39 -6.78 0.17 15.78
CA SER A 39 -5.75 1.21 15.93
C SER A 39 -6.25 2.43 16.70
N ILE A 40 -7.44 2.93 16.37
CA ILE A 40 -8.03 4.08 17.07
C ILE A 40 -8.52 3.71 18.46
N LYS A 41 -9.02 2.49 18.66
CA LYS A 41 -9.34 1.99 20.00
C LYS A 41 -8.11 2.04 20.91
N LEU A 42 -6.95 1.57 20.44
CA LEU A 42 -5.70 1.61 21.21
C LEU A 42 -5.22 3.05 21.45
N LEU A 43 -5.37 3.93 20.46
CA LEU A 43 -5.09 5.36 20.62
C LEU A 43 -5.97 5.98 21.72
N ILE A 44 -7.27 5.66 21.76
CA ILE A 44 -8.22 6.14 22.78
C ILE A 44 -7.83 5.62 24.17
N ASP A 45 -7.46 4.34 24.29
CA ASP A 45 -6.99 3.76 25.56
C ASP A 45 -5.75 4.50 26.08
N GLU A 46 -4.78 4.77 25.20
CA GLU A 46 -3.58 5.53 25.54
C GLU A 46 -3.89 7.01 25.84
N MET A 47 -4.84 7.63 25.12
CA MET A 47 -5.33 8.98 25.41
C MET A 47 -5.87 9.07 26.84
N LYS A 48 -6.69 8.09 27.24
CA LYS A 48 -7.23 8.02 28.61
C LYS A 48 -6.13 7.86 29.65
N GLN A 49 -5.14 6.99 29.39
CA GLN A 49 -3.97 6.81 30.28
C GLN A 49 -3.13 8.09 30.42
N LYS A 50 -2.99 8.87 29.34
CA LYS A 50 -2.29 10.16 29.33
C LYS A 50 -3.13 11.33 29.87
N GLY A 51 -4.34 11.07 30.38
CA GLY A 51 -5.18 12.06 31.06
C GLY A 51 -6.01 12.96 30.13
N TYR A 52 -6.29 12.51 28.91
CA TYR A 52 -7.32 13.14 28.08
C TYR A 52 -8.72 12.82 28.63
N GLU A 53 -9.67 13.75 28.44
CA GLU A 53 -11.06 13.55 28.83
C GLU A 53 -11.75 12.58 27.85
N ILE A 54 -11.90 11.32 28.29
CA ILE A 54 -12.52 10.21 27.53
C ILE A 54 -13.62 9.59 28.39
N GLU A 55 -14.86 9.64 27.92
CA GLU A 55 -16.03 9.12 28.65
C GLU A 55 -16.13 7.59 28.55
N LYS A 56 -15.90 7.04 27.36
CA LYS A 56 -16.07 5.63 27.02
C LYS A 56 -14.81 5.05 26.38
N THR A 57 -14.39 3.89 26.86
CA THR A 57 -13.40 3.01 26.21
C THR A 57 -14.12 1.81 25.60
N PHE A 58 -13.45 1.12 24.68
CA PHE A 58 -14.02 0.02 23.92
C PHE A 58 -13.22 -1.26 24.17
N GLU A 59 -13.89 -2.41 24.15
CA GLU A 59 -13.21 -3.70 24.36
C GLU A 59 -12.25 -4.04 23.20
N ASN A 60 -12.70 -3.77 21.97
CA ASN A 60 -12.01 -4.03 20.71
C ASN A 60 -12.53 -3.08 19.61
N GLY A 61 -11.92 -3.15 18.42
CA GLY A 61 -12.28 -2.38 17.24
C GLY A 61 -13.74 -2.59 16.82
N ASP A 62 -14.26 -3.82 16.91
CA ASP A 62 -15.67 -4.12 16.61
C ASP A 62 -16.65 -3.36 17.50
N ALA A 63 -16.33 -3.21 18.79
CA ALA A 63 -17.16 -2.44 19.71
C ALA A 63 -17.16 -0.94 19.35
N LEU A 64 -16.03 -0.40 18.89
CA LEU A 64 -15.96 0.98 18.38
C LEU A 64 -16.72 1.13 17.06
N ALA A 65 -16.59 0.17 16.14
CA ALA A 65 -17.31 0.16 14.87
C ALA A 65 -18.84 0.14 15.09
N LYS A 66 -19.32 -0.73 15.99
CA LYS A 66 -20.74 -0.77 16.40
C LYS A 66 -21.22 0.55 17.00
N GLU A 67 -20.39 1.21 17.80
CA GLU A 67 -20.73 2.54 18.32
C GLU A 67 -20.91 3.55 17.19
N VAL A 68 -19.97 3.61 16.23
CA VAL A 68 -20.09 4.50 15.06
C VAL A 68 -21.37 4.21 14.25
N LEU A 69 -21.68 2.93 14.01
CA LEU A 69 -22.86 2.51 13.24
C LEU A 69 -24.20 2.77 13.96
N ASN A 70 -24.19 2.83 15.29
CA ASN A 70 -25.37 3.17 16.09
C ASN A 70 -25.69 4.67 16.08
N ARG A 71 -24.76 5.51 15.60
CA ARG A 71 -24.88 6.96 15.51
C ARG A 71 -25.27 7.38 14.09
N MET A 72 -25.31 8.69 13.83
CA MET A 72 -25.47 9.17 12.47
C MET A 72 -24.25 8.78 11.63
N THR A 73 -24.50 8.18 10.46
CA THR A 73 -23.51 7.89 9.42
C THR A 73 -23.90 8.62 8.12
N CYS A 74 -23.01 8.65 7.13
CA CYS A 74 -23.30 9.24 5.82
C CYS A 74 -23.98 8.28 4.83
N ASP A 75 -24.43 7.10 5.27
CA ASP A 75 -25.13 6.13 4.42
C ASP A 75 -26.63 6.42 4.35
N GLN A 76 -27.06 7.05 3.26
CA GLN A 76 -28.47 7.45 3.04
C GLN A 76 -29.40 6.30 2.64
N ARG A 77 -28.90 5.07 2.49
CA ARG A 77 -29.72 3.93 2.05
C ARG A 77 -30.66 3.40 3.13
N PHE A 78 -30.33 3.62 4.40
CA PHE A 78 -30.96 2.90 5.52
C PHE A 78 -31.57 3.81 6.61
N LEU A 79 -31.34 5.12 6.57
CA LEU A 79 -31.86 6.05 7.56
C LEU A 79 -32.67 7.16 6.90
N LEU A 80 -33.90 7.36 7.38
CA LEU A 80 -34.69 8.55 7.02
C LEU A 80 -34.08 9.81 7.68
N PRO A 81 -34.28 11.01 7.12
CA PRO A 81 -33.73 12.25 7.68
C PRO A 81 -34.06 12.48 9.17
N GLU A 82 -35.27 12.15 9.60
CA GLU A 82 -35.71 12.23 11.00
C GLU A 82 -34.88 11.30 11.90
N GLN A 83 -34.66 10.05 11.46
CA GLN A 83 -33.85 9.07 12.18
C GLN A 83 -32.37 9.47 12.21
N MET A 84 -31.87 10.12 11.14
CA MET A 84 -30.54 10.71 11.14
C MET A 84 -30.45 11.79 12.22
N ALA A 85 -31.43 12.70 12.28
CA ALA A 85 -31.46 13.78 13.27
C ALA A 85 -31.49 13.24 14.71
N GLU A 86 -32.29 12.21 14.99
CA GLU A 86 -32.35 11.54 16.31
C GLU A 86 -31.00 10.93 16.73
N ARG A 87 -30.22 10.43 15.76
CA ARG A 87 -28.91 9.80 15.99
C ARG A 87 -27.73 10.78 15.92
N THR A 88 -27.99 12.07 15.68
CA THR A 88 -26.97 13.09 15.48
C THR A 88 -26.61 13.78 16.79
N GLU A 89 -25.34 13.79 17.15
CA GLU A 89 -24.82 14.59 18.27
C GLU A 89 -24.19 15.92 17.83
N ALA A 90 -23.73 15.97 16.58
CA ALA A 90 -23.03 17.12 16.00
C ALA A 90 -23.89 17.78 14.92
N LYS A 91 -24.35 19.01 15.17
CA LYS A 91 -25.17 19.76 14.21
C LYS A 91 -24.87 21.26 14.20
N ALA A 92 -25.21 21.91 13.10
CA ALA A 92 -25.09 23.37 12.92
C ALA A 92 -26.36 23.94 12.29
N GLY A 93 -26.95 24.95 12.93
CA GLY A 93 -28.14 25.64 12.42
C GLY A 93 -27.78 26.82 11.52
N GLU A 94 -28.80 27.51 10.99
CA GLU A 94 -28.62 28.66 10.09
C GLU A 94 -27.75 29.76 10.69
N LYS A 95 -27.89 30.01 12.00
CA LYS A 95 -27.07 30.99 12.74
C LYS A 95 -25.58 30.67 12.72
N ASP A 96 -25.22 29.40 12.52
CA ASP A 96 -23.85 28.89 12.56
C ASP A 96 -23.26 28.85 11.14
N TYR A 97 -23.91 28.16 10.19
CA TYR A 97 -23.32 27.95 8.85
C TYR A 97 -23.39 29.16 7.92
N LYS A 98 -24.36 30.05 8.09
CA LYS A 98 -24.51 31.21 7.21
C LYS A 98 -23.32 32.17 7.30
N PRO A 99 -22.84 32.57 8.50
CA PRO A 99 -21.59 33.31 8.62
C PRO A 99 -20.38 32.61 8.00
N TRP A 100 -20.29 31.28 8.12
CA TRP A 100 -19.18 30.51 7.55
C TRP A 100 -19.19 30.55 6.02
N HIS A 101 -20.36 30.44 5.42
CA HIS A 101 -20.52 30.55 3.98
C HIS A 101 -20.27 31.96 3.48
N ASP A 102 -20.83 32.98 4.13
CA ASP A 102 -20.69 34.37 3.73
C ASP A 102 -19.22 34.84 3.72
N ALA A 103 -18.39 34.27 4.59
CA ALA A 103 -16.95 34.50 4.67
C ALA A 103 -16.14 33.89 3.50
N LEU A 104 -16.71 33.00 2.69
CA LEU A 104 -16.01 32.41 1.54
C LEU A 104 -15.78 33.44 0.42
N PRO A 105 -14.68 33.32 -0.35
CA PRO A 105 -14.45 34.16 -1.52
C PRO A 105 -15.64 34.13 -2.50
N LYS A 106 -15.93 35.26 -3.14
CA LYS A 106 -17.11 35.41 -4.02
C LYS A 106 -17.20 34.31 -5.09
N GLY A 107 -16.10 34.05 -5.81
CA GLY A 107 -16.06 33.03 -6.86
C GLY A 107 -16.31 31.61 -6.33
N ILE A 108 -15.89 31.31 -5.10
CA ILE A 108 -16.15 30.01 -4.46
C ILE A 108 -17.63 29.88 -4.12
N LYS A 109 -18.26 30.92 -3.54
CA LYS A 109 -19.69 30.91 -3.22
C LYS A 109 -20.55 30.72 -4.46
N GLU A 110 -20.24 31.45 -5.52
CA GLU A 110 -20.95 31.36 -6.81
C GLU A 110 -20.82 29.96 -7.40
N LYS A 111 -19.60 29.40 -7.39
CA LYS A 111 -19.35 28.06 -7.91
C LYS A 111 -20.04 26.97 -7.08
N MET A 112 -19.91 27.00 -5.76
CA MET A 112 -20.61 26.05 -4.89
C MET A 112 -22.13 26.15 -5.03
N THR A 113 -22.66 27.36 -5.24
CA THR A 113 -24.09 27.56 -5.50
C THR A 113 -24.52 26.98 -6.85
N SER A 114 -23.65 27.09 -7.86
CA SER A 114 -23.87 26.46 -9.17
C SER A 114 -23.83 24.94 -9.09
N ASP A 115 -22.87 24.38 -8.33
CA ASP A 115 -22.64 22.94 -8.24
C ASP A 115 -23.68 22.24 -7.32
N TRP A 116 -24.10 22.89 -6.22
CA TRP A 116 -24.88 22.27 -5.14
C TRP A 116 -26.14 23.04 -4.72
N GLY A 117 -26.52 24.09 -5.44
CA GLY A 117 -27.63 24.96 -5.06
C GLY A 117 -27.30 25.88 -3.88
N LYS A 118 -28.30 26.62 -3.40
CA LYS A 118 -28.12 27.57 -2.28
C LYS A 118 -27.87 26.82 -0.98
N ILE A 119 -26.99 27.36 -0.13
CA ILE A 119 -26.80 26.86 1.24
C ILE A 119 -28.15 26.81 2.00
N PRO A 120 -28.46 25.76 2.79
CA PRO A 120 -27.61 24.63 3.22
C PRO A 120 -27.39 23.50 2.19
N GLY A 121 -28.05 23.54 1.03
CA GLY A 121 -28.15 22.38 0.15
C GLY A 121 -29.06 21.31 0.75
N GLU A 122 -28.96 20.07 0.26
CA GLU A 122 -29.85 18.97 0.65
C GLU A 122 -29.15 17.83 1.40
N LEU A 123 -27.83 17.71 1.25
CA LEU A 123 -27.06 16.61 1.86
C LEU A 123 -27.02 16.74 3.39
N PHE A 124 -27.65 15.77 4.05
CA PHE A 124 -27.72 15.64 5.51
C PHE A 124 -28.28 16.89 6.21
N VAL A 125 -29.32 17.50 5.62
CA VAL A 125 -30.04 18.64 6.18
C VAL A 125 -31.41 18.20 6.69
N HIS A 126 -31.75 18.55 7.93
CA HIS A 126 -33.07 18.35 8.51
C HIS A 126 -33.43 19.59 9.34
N ASP A 127 -34.66 20.11 9.19
CA ASP A 127 -35.13 21.33 9.89
C ASP A 127 -34.19 22.55 9.81
N LYS A 128 -33.56 22.74 8.63
CA LYS A 128 -32.55 23.77 8.37
C LYS A 128 -31.27 23.65 9.21
N GLU A 129 -31.07 22.52 9.88
CA GLU A 129 -29.83 22.15 10.55
C GLU A 129 -29.04 21.18 9.65
N MET A 130 -27.73 21.41 9.52
CA MET A 130 -26.81 20.43 8.95
C MET A 130 -26.43 19.42 10.03
N LEU A 131 -26.56 18.14 9.72
CA LEU A 131 -26.29 17.02 10.61
C LEU A 131 -24.94 16.39 10.25
N PHE A 132 -24.03 16.28 11.22
CA PHE A 132 -22.69 15.72 11.02
C PHE A 132 -22.59 14.34 11.65
N ALA A 133 -22.10 13.38 10.87
CA ALA A 133 -21.95 12.00 11.29
C ALA A 133 -20.89 11.85 12.39
N GLY A 134 -21.07 10.85 13.26
CA GLY A 134 -20.19 10.60 14.41
C GLY A 134 -20.81 10.91 15.76
N PHE A 135 -19.96 10.88 16.79
CA PHE A 135 -20.36 11.08 18.20
C PHE A 135 -19.24 11.72 19.04
N LEU A 136 -19.64 12.27 20.18
CA LEU A 136 -18.73 12.84 21.17
C LEU A 136 -18.38 11.79 22.23
N ASN A 137 -17.12 11.78 22.63
CA ASN A 137 -16.58 10.92 23.68
C ASN A 137 -15.69 11.77 24.59
N GLY A 138 -16.32 12.55 25.47
CA GLY A 138 -15.63 13.60 26.24
C GLY A 138 -15.09 14.71 25.35
N ASN A 139 -13.77 14.94 25.38
CA ASN A 139 -13.11 15.92 24.51
C ASN A 139 -12.65 15.33 23.17
N VAL A 140 -13.14 14.15 22.78
CA VAL A 140 -12.85 13.55 21.47
C VAL A 140 -14.12 13.48 20.63
N PHE A 141 -14.05 13.99 19.39
CA PHE A 141 -15.12 13.84 18.40
C PHE A 141 -14.71 12.77 17.40
N ILE A 142 -15.42 11.64 17.37
CA ILE A 142 -15.16 10.53 16.44
C ILE A 142 -16.17 10.63 15.32
N SER A 143 -15.70 10.81 14.10
CA SER A 143 -16.53 11.13 12.94
C SER A 143 -16.03 10.44 11.68
N VAL A 144 -16.84 10.50 10.62
CA VAL A 144 -16.49 10.01 9.29
C VAL A 144 -16.33 11.20 8.34
N GLN A 145 -15.42 11.09 7.39
CA GLN A 145 -15.20 12.13 6.40
C GLN A 145 -16.47 12.34 5.56
N PRO A 146 -16.92 13.59 5.36
CA PRO A 146 -18.13 13.86 4.59
C PRO A 146 -17.96 13.39 3.14
N PRO A 147 -19.04 12.91 2.48
CA PRO A 147 -18.96 12.49 1.09
C PRO A 147 -18.75 13.69 0.17
N ARG A 148 -18.06 13.44 -0.95
CA ARG A 148 -17.79 14.43 -1.99
C ARG A 148 -18.99 14.71 -2.92
N GLY A 149 -20.10 13.99 -2.73
CA GLY A 149 -21.32 14.14 -3.51
C GLY A 149 -22.38 13.11 -3.13
N TYR A 150 -23.46 13.09 -3.91
CA TYR A 150 -24.54 12.11 -3.76
C TYR A 150 -24.05 10.69 -4.05
N LEU A 151 -24.62 9.70 -3.36
CA LEU A 151 -24.23 8.30 -3.48
C LEU A 151 -24.34 7.79 -4.93
N GLU A 152 -25.36 8.23 -5.66
CA GLU A 152 -25.65 7.82 -7.05
C GLU A 152 -24.62 8.34 -8.06
N ASN A 153 -23.93 9.44 -7.75
CA ASN A 153 -22.97 10.09 -8.63
C ASN A 153 -21.55 10.17 -8.02
N ILE A 154 -21.28 9.36 -7.01
CA ILE A 154 -20.07 9.46 -6.18
C ILE A 154 -18.79 9.26 -7.02
N GLU A 155 -18.75 8.28 -7.91
CA GLU A 155 -17.55 8.00 -8.74
C GLU A 155 -17.20 9.20 -9.63
N LYS A 156 -18.20 9.77 -10.32
CA LYS A 156 -18.02 10.96 -11.15
C LYS A 156 -17.52 12.14 -10.31
N ALA A 157 -18.11 12.36 -9.14
CA ALA A 157 -17.71 13.44 -8.24
C ALA A 157 -16.25 13.31 -7.76
N TYR A 158 -15.78 12.09 -7.51
CA TYR A 158 -14.41 11.85 -7.05
C TYR A 158 -13.34 12.03 -8.12
N HIS A 159 -13.69 11.79 -9.39
CA HIS A 159 -12.79 11.99 -10.53
C HIS A 159 -12.93 13.38 -11.18
N ASP A 160 -13.94 14.18 -10.79
CA ASP A 160 -14.10 15.55 -11.24
C ASP A 160 -13.18 16.50 -10.45
N MET A 161 -12.14 16.98 -11.13
CA MET A 161 -11.16 17.91 -10.56
C MET A 161 -11.68 19.34 -10.39
N TYR A 162 -12.85 19.65 -10.94
CA TYR A 162 -13.47 20.97 -10.93
C TYR A 162 -14.73 21.03 -10.06
N LEU A 163 -15.40 19.91 -9.76
CA LEU A 163 -16.58 19.91 -8.91
C LEU A 163 -16.25 20.33 -7.48
N SER A 164 -16.87 21.41 -7.00
CA SER A 164 -16.69 21.86 -5.61
C SER A 164 -17.15 20.77 -4.62
N PRO A 165 -16.58 20.68 -3.41
CA PRO A 165 -17.21 19.86 -2.37
C PRO A 165 -18.60 20.42 -2.00
N PRO A 166 -19.54 19.57 -1.54
CA PRO A 166 -20.83 20.02 -1.03
C PRO A 166 -20.71 21.04 0.12
N HIS A 167 -21.75 21.86 0.33
CA HIS A 167 -21.82 22.78 1.47
C HIS A 167 -21.61 22.05 2.81
N HIS A 168 -22.22 20.87 2.95
CA HIS A 168 -22.10 20.00 4.12
C HIS A 168 -20.64 19.62 4.43
N TYR A 169 -19.83 19.33 3.40
CA TYR A 169 -18.42 18.96 3.54
C TYR A 169 -17.63 20.07 4.24
N LEU A 170 -17.73 21.31 3.75
CA LEU A 170 -17.03 22.45 4.37
C LEU A 170 -17.60 22.75 5.77
N ALA A 171 -18.91 22.62 5.94
CA ALA A 171 -19.57 22.89 7.21
C ALA A 171 -19.14 21.94 8.33
N GLN A 172 -18.84 20.67 8.03
CA GLN A 172 -18.34 19.72 9.03
C GLN A 172 -16.98 20.15 9.58
N TYR A 173 -16.04 20.56 8.72
CA TYR A 173 -14.75 21.09 9.19
C TYR A 173 -14.90 22.42 9.94
N ARG A 174 -15.89 23.25 9.58
CA ARG A 174 -16.24 24.45 10.35
C ARG A 174 -16.84 24.11 11.72
N TYR A 175 -17.69 23.09 11.82
CA TYR A 175 -18.19 22.58 13.10
C TYR A 175 -17.03 22.13 13.99
N ILE A 176 -16.11 21.34 13.44
CA ILE A 176 -14.91 20.84 14.14
C ILE A 176 -14.10 22.01 14.73
N LYS A 177 -13.85 23.05 13.94
CA LYS A 177 -13.07 24.23 14.39
C LYS A 177 -13.84 25.16 15.33
N ASN A 178 -15.08 25.50 14.99
CA ASN A 178 -15.76 26.66 15.61
C ASN A 178 -16.69 26.27 16.76
N ILE A 179 -17.34 25.10 16.65
CA ILE A 179 -18.31 24.61 17.65
C ILE A 179 -17.65 23.60 18.58
N PHE A 180 -17.09 22.53 18.03
CA PHE A 180 -16.35 21.54 18.82
C PHE A 180 -15.04 22.13 19.36
N LYS A 181 -14.42 23.08 18.63
CA LYS A 181 -13.17 23.76 19.02
C LYS A 181 -12.00 22.78 19.17
N ALA A 182 -11.84 21.90 18.19
CA ALA A 182 -10.69 21.02 18.09
C ALA A 182 -9.38 21.81 18.19
N ASP A 183 -8.43 21.25 18.93
CA ASP A 183 -7.04 21.70 18.96
C ASP A 183 -6.19 20.96 17.90
N ALA A 184 -6.64 19.78 17.46
CA ALA A 184 -6.06 19.01 16.37
C ALA A 184 -7.10 18.07 15.73
N VAL A 185 -6.82 17.66 14.49
CA VAL A 185 -7.58 16.64 13.76
C VAL A 185 -6.65 15.46 13.46
N ILE A 186 -7.16 14.24 13.59
CA ILE A 186 -6.51 13.01 13.14
C ILE A 186 -7.35 12.43 12.00
N HIS A 187 -6.83 12.42 10.77
CA HIS A 187 -7.43 11.64 9.69
C HIS A 187 -6.83 10.24 9.68
N VAL A 188 -7.64 9.20 9.55
CA VAL A 188 -7.20 7.83 9.86
C VAL A 188 -7.01 7.00 8.59
N GLY A 189 -5.74 6.77 8.24
CA GLY A 189 -5.31 5.83 7.21
C GLY A 189 -5.20 6.42 5.80
N LYS A 190 -4.70 5.62 4.85
CA LYS A 190 -4.70 5.98 3.42
C LYS A 190 -6.06 5.62 2.80
N HIS A 191 -6.76 6.50 2.08
CA HIS A 191 -6.55 7.95 1.93
C HIS A 191 -7.89 8.68 2.02
N GLY A 192 -7.86 9.96 2.37
CA GLY A 192 -9.03 10.82 2.43
C GLY A 192 -9.35 11.47 1.11
N SER A 193 -10.41 12.29 1.10
CA SER A 193 -10.80 13.10 -0.05
C SER A 193 -10.37 14.58 0.06
N LEU A 194 -10.01 15.05 1.26
CA LEU A 194 -9.68 16.45 1.55
C LEU A 194 -8.51 16.97 0.70
N GLU A 195 -7.43 16.22 0.65
CA GLU A 195 -6.20 16.53 -0.09
C GLU A 195 -6.38 16.43 -1.61
N TRP A 196 -7.50 15.92 -2.08
CA TRP A 196 -7.86 15.78 -3.49
C TRP A 196 -8.91 16.78 -3.95
N LEU A 197 -9.42 17.64 -3.06
CA LEU A 197 -10.42 18.65 -3.43
C LEU A 197 -9.86 19.66 -4.46
N PRO A 198 -10.72 20.32 -5.26
CA PRO A 198 -10.30 21.25 -6.30
C PRO A 198 -9.48 22.42 -5.77
N GLY A 199 -8.41 22.77 -6.49
CA GLY A 199 -7.54 23.89 -6.17
C GLY A 199 -6.16 23.70 -6.78
N LYS A 200 -5.21 24.55 -6.38
CA LYS A 200 -3.81 24.46 -6.82
C LYS A 200 -3.18 23.11 -6.45
N ALA A 201 -2.21 22.69 -7.25
CA ALA A 201 -1.39 21.49 -7.05
C ALA A 201 -0.60 21.52 -5.73
N LEU A 202 0.05 22.65 -5.44
CA LEU A 202 0.77 22.95 -4.19
C LEU A 202 0.76 24.47 -3.94
N GLY A 203 1.14 24.89 -2.73
CA GLY A 203 1.11 26.31 -2.36
C GLY A 203 -0.31 26.85 -2.42
N LEU A 204 -1.19 26.25 -1.63
CA LEU A 204 -2.62 26.53 -1.67
C LEU A 204 -2.90 28.01 -1.37
N SER A 205 -3.99 28.50 -1.98
CA SER A 205 -4.53 29.84 -1.74
C SER A 205 -5.84 29.76 -0.97
N GLU A 206 -6.34 30.89 -0.48
CA GLU A 206 -7.68 31.03 0.13
C GLU A 206 -8.86 30.56 -0.75
N SER A 207 -8.65 30.38 -2.06
CA SER A 207 -9.64 29.82 -2.99
C SER A 207 -9.48 28.31 -3.25
N CYS A 208 -8.58 27.62 -2.54
CA CYS A 208 -8.40 26.17 -2.66
C CYS A 208 -9.27 25.44 -1.64
N HIS A 209 -10.08 24.48 -2.10
CA HIS A 209 -10.99 23.76 -1.22
C HIS A 209 -10.33 22.97 -0.09
N PRO A 210 -9.14 22.37 -0.26
CA PRO A 210 -8.44 21.75 0.88
C PRO A 210 -8.11 22.76 1.99
N ASP A 211 -7.61 23.95 1.62
CA ASP A 211 -7.29 25.06 2.54
C ASP A 211 -8.55 25.61 3.21
N LEU A 212 -9.60 25.84 2.42
CA LEU A 212 -10.91 26.23 2.91
C LEU A 212 -11.51 25.21 3.86
N SER A 213 -11.20 23.91 3.74
CA SER A 213 -11.70 22.86 4.62
C SER A 213 -10.91 22.82 5.92
N ILE A 214 -9.61 22.51 5.84
CA ILE A 214 -8.78 22.25 7.03
C ILE A 214 -8.41 23.53 7.80
N MET A 215 -8.35 24.67 7.11
CA MET A 215 -7.96 25.97 7.67
C MET A 215 -6.61 25.89 8.39
N ASP A 216 -6.58 26.28 9.67
CA ASP A 216 -5.43 26.31 10.57
C ASP A 216 -5.43 25.14 11.57
N LEU A 217 -6.28 24.12 11.36
CA LEU A 217 -6.32 22.95 12.24
C LEU A 217 -5.05 22.12 12.03
N PRO A 218 -4.26 21.85 13.09
CA PRO A 218 -3.18 20.88 13.02
C PRO A 218 -3.75 19.53 12.59
N ASN A 219 -3.26 19.01 11.45
CA ASN A 219 -3.73 17.76 10.87
C ASN A 219 -2.68 16.67 11.08
N ILE A 220 -3.03 15.61 11.78
CA ILE A 220 -2.20 14.44 12.05
C ILE A 220 -2.75 13.30 11.23
N TYR A 221 -1.88 12.52 10.60
CA TYR A 221 -2.32 11.56 9.59
C TYR A 221 -1.53 10.26 9.67
N PRO A 222 -2.04 9.23 10.39
CA PRO A 222 -1.56 7.87 10.24
C PRO A 222 -1.62 7.43 8.78
N TYR A 223 -0.48 7.07 8.20
CA TYR A 223 -0.36 6.77 6.77
C TYR A 223 0.56 5.58 6.52
N ILE A 224 0.25 4.73 5.55
CA ILE A 224 1.07 3.55 5.27
C ILE A 224 2.45 3.94 4.68
N ILE A 225 3.54 3.40 5.23
CA ILE A 225 4.92 3.78 4.85
C ILE A 225 5.24 3.53 3.35
N ASN A 226 4.54 2.58 2.72
CA ASN A 226 4.79 2.16 1.34
C ASN A 226 3.99 2.92 0.29
N ASP A 227 3.26 3.97 0.68
CA ASP A 227 2.59 4.87 -0.24
C ASP A 227 3.08 6.31 -0.12
N PRO A 228 4.36 6.55 -0.50
CA PRO A 228 4.97 7.88 -0.43
C PRO A 228 4.23 8.91 -1.29
N GLY A 229 3.57 8.45 -2.36
CA GLY A 229 2.90 9.32 -3.31
C GLY A 229 1.74 10.05 -2.65
N GLU A 230 0.68 9.34 -2.36
CA GLU A 230 -0.52 9.96 -1.81
C GLU A 230 -0.26 10.64 -0.46
N GLY A 231 0.65 10.10 0.36
CA GLY A 231 1.11 10.79 1.56
C GLY A 231 1.77 12.14 1.26
N THR A 232 2.56 12.25 0.19
CA THR A 232 3.11 13.55 -0.24
C THR A 232 2.01 14.52 -0.69
N GLN A 233 0.95 14.04 -1.36
CA GLN A 233 -0.23 14.86 -1.69
C GLN A 233 -0.88 15.40 -0.42
N ALA A 234 -1.13 14.52 0.56
CA ALA A 234 -1.71 14.89 1.85
C ALA A 234 -0.86 15.95 2.55
N LYS A 235 0.47 15.78 2.60
CA LYS A 235 1.37 16.78 3.21
C LYS A 235 1.28 18.14 2.53
N ARG A 236 1.28 18.16 1.19
CA ARG A 236 1.31 19.41 0.39
C ARG A 236 -0.03 20.13 0.34
N ARG A 237 -1.16 19.41 0.46
CA ARG A 237 -2.50 19.97 0.26
C ARG A 237 -3.41 19.92 1.50
N SER A 238 -2.99 19.30 2.60
CA SER A 238 -3.75 19.27 3.86
C SER A 238 -2.95 19.71 5.08
N TYR A 239 -1.71 20.17 4.86
CA TYR A 239 -0.77 20.59 5.92
C TYR A 239 -0.52 19.52 6.98
N CYS A 240 -0.65 18.24 6.62
CA CYS A 240 -0.60 17.18 7.60
C CYS A 240 0.83 16.89 8.09
N CYS A 241 0.93 16.52 9.36
CA CYS A 241 2.03 15.75 9.89
C CYS A 241 1.67 14.26 9.75
N ILE A 242 2.40 13.57 8.88
CA ILE A 242 2.24 12.13 8.75
C ILE A 242 2.83 11.45 9.98
N ILE A 243 2.15 10.41 10.46
CA ILE A 243 2.71 9.40 11.35
C ILE A 243 2.70 8.11 10.56
N ASP A 244 3.82 7.73 9.97
CA ASP A 244 3.84 6.55 9.14
C ASP A 244 3.62 5.28 9.96
N HIS A 245 2.93 4.32 9.38
CA HIS A 245 2.70 3.03 10.00
C HIS A 245 3.19 1.88 9.12
N LEU A 246 3.45 0.76 9.77
CA LEU A 246 3.90 -0.46 9.10
C LEU A 246 2.83 -0.97 8.14
N THR A 247 3.27 -1.68 7.11
CA THR A 247 2.37 -2.49 6.29
C THR A 247 1.82 -3.67 7.11
N PRO A 248 0.76 -4.35 6.65
CA PRO A 248 0.50 -5.71 7.11
C PRO A 248 1.75 -6.58 6.99
N VAL A 249 1.77 -7.65 7.78
CA VAL A 249 2.71 -8.75 7.57
C VAL A 249 2.43 -9.35 6.19
N PHE A 250 3.48 -9.77 5.50
CA PHE A 250 3.35 -10.48 4.24
C PHE A 250 3.70 -11.95 4.45
N THR A 251 3.03 -12.82 3.71
CA THR A 251 3.28 -14.27 3.61
C THR A 251 3.23 -14.69 2.14
N ASN A 252 3.64 -15.92 1.83
CA ASN A 252 3.33 -16.53 0.55
C ASN A 252 1.84 -16.89 0.46
N ALA A 253 1.28 -16.82 -0.76
CA ALA A 253 -0.13 -17.13 -0.99
C ALA A 253 -0.43 -18.62 -0.81
N ASP A 254 0.54 -19.50 -1.02
CA ASP A 254 0.37 -20.96 -1.05
C ASP A 254 -0.75 -21.40 -2.03
N LEU A 255 -1.03 -22.70 -2.10
CA LEU A 255 -2.16 -23.25 -2.85
C LEU A 255 -3.20 -23.78 -1.87
N TYR A 256 -4.47 -23.47 -2.10
CA TYR A 256 -5.57 -23.91 -1.26
C TYR A 256 -6.62 -24.67 -2.07
N GLU A 257 -7.43 -25.47 -1.36
CA GLU A 257 -8.63 -26.14 -1.88
C GLU A 257 -8.39 -26.88 -3.22
N GLU A 258 -9.04 -26.47 -4.30
CA GLU A 258 -8.99 -27.10 -5.61
C GLU A 258 -7.59 -27.06 -6.24
N LEU A 259 -6.84 -25.97 -6.04
CA LEU A 259 -5.48 -25.83 -6.58
C LEU A 259 -4.50 -26.80 -5.92
N SER A 260 -4.72 -27.14 -4.64
CA SER A 260 -3.94 -28.17 -3.95
C SER A 260 -4.27 -29.57 -4.48
N LYS A 261 -5.53 -29.86 -4.83
CA LYS A 261 -5.90 -31.11 -5.52
C LYS A 261 -5.17 -31.22 -6.85
N LEU A 262 -5.14 -30.13 -7.63
CA LEU A 262 -4.43 -30.07 -8.90
C LEU A 262 -2.91 -30.31 -8.72
N GLU A 263 -2.26 -29.67 -7.74
CA GLU A 263 -0.83 -29.92 -7.42
C GLU A 263 -0.56 -31.40 -7.11
N ASN A 264 -1.47 -32.07 -6.38
CA ASN A 264 -1.35 -33.49 -6.09
C ASN A 264 -1.51 -34.38 -7.33
N LEU A 265 -2.46 -34.07 -8.22
CA LEU A 265 -2.64 -34.79 -9.48
C LEU A 265 -1.41 -34.67 -10.38
N LEU A 266 -0.79 -33.48 -10.44
CA LEU A 266 0.44 -33.26 -11.19
C LEU A 266 1.60 -34.10 -10.65
N LYS A 267 1.72 -34.20 -9.32
CA LYS A 267 2.74 -35.05 -8.69
C LYS A 267 2.49 -36.53 -8.97
N GLU A 268 1.24 -36.98 -8.88
CA GLU A 268 0.87 -38.37 -9.20
C GLU A 268 1.17 -38.70 -10.67
N TYR A 269 0.96 -37.76 -11.60
CA TYR A 269 1.34 -37.91 -13.01
C TYR A 269 2.85 -38.12 -13.18
N GLN A 270 3.68 -37.31 -12.50
CA GLN A 270 5.14 -37.45 -12.57
C GLN A 270 5.64 -38.80 -12.02
N ASP A 271 5.04 -39.27 -10.93
CA ASP A 271 5.36 -40.58 -10.33
C ASP A 271 4.91 -41.72 -11.27
N ALA A 272 3.68 -41.66 -11.80
CA ALA A 272 3.11 -42.66 -12.70
C ALA A 272 3.89 -42.81 -14.01
N ASN A 273 4.49 -41.74 -14.54
CA ASN A 273 5.24 -41.77 -15.80
C ASN A 273 6.43 -42.75 -15.77
N ASN A 274 6.93 -43.07 -14.57
CA ASN A 274 8.05 -43.99 -14.38
C ASN A 274 7.64 -45.35 -13.79
N GLU A 275 6.57 -45.39 -12.99
CA GLU A 275 6.22 -46.56 -12.18
C GLU A 275 4.95 -47.30 -12.66
N ASP A 276 3.99 -46.60 -13.27
CA ASP A 276 2.71 -47.17 -13.70
C ASP A 276 2.13 -46.42 -14.94
N PRO A 277 2.72 -46.64 -16.13
CA PRO A 277 2.31 -45.92 -17.35
C PRO A 277 0.83 -46.13 -17.73
N GLY A 278 0.19 -47.19 -17.25
CA GLY A 278 -1.23 -47.47 -17.52
C GLY A 278 -2.19 -46.45 -16.92
N LYS A 279 -1.75 -45.64 -15.95
CA LYS A 279 -2.56 -44.58 -15.32
C LYS A 279 -2.49 -43.24 -16.04
N ILE A 280 -1.55 -43.06 -16.97
CA ILE A 280 -1.26 -41.75 -17.58
C ILE A 280 -2.49 -41.15 -18.26
N ASP A 281 -3.21 -41.92 -19.09
CA ASP A 281 -4.38 -41.39 -19.80
C ASP A 281 -5.50 -40.97 -18.84
N VAL A 282 -5.68 -41.70 -17.73
CA VAL A 282 -6.66 -41.34 -16.69
C VAL A 282 -6.25 -40.04 -15.99
N LEU A 283 -4.97 -39.94 -15.61
CA LEU A 283 -4.44 -38.74 -14.95
C LEU A 283 -4.50 -37.52 -15.86
N LYS A 284 -4.28 -37.66 -17.18
CA LYS A 284 -4.44 -36.56 -18.15
C LYS A 284 -5.84 -35.97 -18.11
N SER A 285 -6.87 -36.83 -18.17
CA SER A 285 -8.26 -36.39 -18.10
C SER A 285 -8.59 -35.75 -16.76
N MET A 286 -8.14 -36.33 -15.64
CA MET A 286 -8.37 -35.78 -14.30
C MET A 286 -7.69 -34.42 -14.10
N ILE A 287 -6.47 -34.24 -14.61
CA ILE A 287 -5.75 -32.96 -14.56
C ILE A 287 -6.50 -31.91 -15.39
N TRP A 288 -6.95 -32.25 -16.59
CA TRP A 288 -7.72 -31.33 -17.42
C TRP A 288 -9.05 -30.93 -16.78
N GLU A 289 -9.78 -31.88 -16.21
CA GLU A 289 -11.02 -31.61 -15.48
C GLU A 289 -10.76 -30.64 -14.32
N ALA A 290 -9.75 -30.90 -13.49
CA ALA A 290 -9.36 -30.02 -12.39
C ALA A 290 -8.93 -28.61 -12.84
N VAL A 291 -8.30 -28.49 -14.02
CA VAL A 291 -7.93 -27.21 -14.63
C VAL A 291 -9.17 -26.43 -15.07
N THR A 292 -10.14 -27.10 -15.67
CA THR A 292 -11.42 -26.46 -16.07
C THR A 292 -12.31 -26.11 -14.87
N GLU A 293 -12.30 -26.91 -13.81
CA GLU A 293 -13.03 -26.61 -12.56
C GLU A 293 -12.48 -25.38 -11.85
N THR A 294 -11.19 -25.08 -12.03
CA THR A 294 -10.50 -23.93 -11.42
C THR A 294 -10.45 -22.71 -12.35
N ASP A 295 -11.11 -22.77 -13.51
CA ASP A 295 -11.08 -21.74 -14.57
C ASP A 295 -9.67 -21.40 -15.09
N LEU A 296 -8.67 -22.26 -14.82
CA LEU A 296 -7.28 -22.06 -15.26
C LEU A 296 -7.09 -22.22 -16.77
N ASP A 297 -7.99 -22.95 -17.42
CA ASP A 297 -8.08 -23.01 -18.88
C ASP A 297 -8.30 -21.61 -19.49
N LYS A 298 -9.07 -20.76 -18.82
CA LYS A 298 -9.33 -19.37 -19.26
C LYS A 298 -8.15 -18.46 -18.97
N ASP A 299 -7.57 -18.55 -17.77
CA ASP A 299 -6.41 -17.74 -17.37
C ASP A 299 -5.19 -17.99 -18.26
N LEU A 300 -5.00 -19.24 -18.68
CA LEU A 300 -3.88 -19.67 -19.53
C LEU A 300 -4.22 -19.69 -21.02
N GLU A 301 -5.45 -19.31 -21.40
CA GLU A 301 -5.96 -19.32 -22.79
C GLU A 301 -5.76 -20.66 -23.49
N LEU A 302 -6.11 -21.76 -22.81
CA LEU A 302 -5.87 -23.12 -23.26
C LEU A 302 -7.11 -23.76 -23.88
N ASP A 303 -6.93 -24.51 -24.97
CA ASP A 303 -7.94 -25.40 -25.51
C ASP A 303 -7.57 -26.87 -25.27
N GLU A 304 -8.58 -27.69 -24.98
CA GLU A 304 -8.41 -29.11 -24.63
C GLU A 304 -7.65 -29.88 -25.73
N GLN A 305 -7.94 -29.58 -27.00
CA GLN A 305 -7.38 -30.34 -28.10
C GLN A 305 -5.87 -30.08 -28.26
N THR A 306 -5.44 -28.83 -28.12
CA THR A 306 -4.02 -28.46 -28.10
C THR A 306 -3.32 -29.04 -26.88
N VAL A 307 -3.94 -28.94 -25.69
CA VAL A 307 -3.40 -29.49 -24.44
C VAL A 307 -3.17 -31.00 -24.54
N MET A 308 -4.15 -31.76 -25.01
CA MET A 308 -4.03 -33.22 -25.12
C MET A 308 -2.96 -33.64 -26.14
N ASN A 309 -2.75 -32.84 -27.20
CA ASN A 309 -1.70 -33.08 -28.19
C ASN A 309 -0.28 -32.75 -27.68
N GLN A 310 -0.16 -31.75 -26.79
CA GLN A 310 1.11 -31.26 -26.24
C GLN A 310 1.13 -31.29 -24.70
N PHE A 311 0.74 -32.43 -24.13
CA PHE A 311 0.46 -32.52 -22.70
C PHE A 311 1.68 -32.20 -21.81
N GLU A 312 2.88 -32.64 -22.19
CA GLU A 312 4.10 -32.35 -21.41
C GLU A 312 4.43 -30.85 -21.39
N GLU A 313 4.33 -30.15 -22.52
CA GLU A 313 4.53 -28.69 -22.58
C GLU A 313 3.48 -27.95 -21.74
N PHE A 314 2.24 -28.46 -21.76
CA PHE A 314 1.16 -27.95 -20.91
C PHE A 314 1.47 -28.14 -19.42
N LEU A 315 1.97 -29.31 -19.01
CA LEU A 315 2.34 -29.57 -17.62
C LEU A 315 3.44 -28.63 -17.14
N GLU A 316 4.46 -28.37 -17.97
CA GLU A 316 5.51 -27.39 -17.62
C GLU A 316 4.91 -26.00 -17.39
N LYS A 317 4.02 -25.53 -18.28
CA LYS A 317 3.33 -24.24 -18.14
C LYS A 317 2.48 -24.19 -16.87
N LEU A 318 1.69 -25.24 -16.62
CA LEU A 318 0.80 -25.33 -15.48
C LEU A 318 1.58 -25.38 -14.16
N HIS A 319 2.63 -26.18 -14.07
CA HIS A 319 3.52 -26.20 -12.90
C HIS A 319 4.17 -24.84 -12.66
N SER A 320 4.63 -24.17 -13.72
CA SER A 320 5.20 -22.83 -13.61
C SER A 320 4.19 -21.84 -13.02
N TYR A 321 2.96 -21.84 -13.55
CA TYR A 321 1.88 -20.95 -13.10
C TYR A 321 1.49 -21.22 -11.64
N LEU A 322 1.22 -22.48 -11.28
CA LEU A 322 0.86 -22.85 -9.90
C LEU A 322 1.97 -22.52 -8.91
N SER A 323 3.23 -22.77 -9.30
CA SER A 323 4.38 -22.42 -8.49
C SER A 323 4.45 -20.90 -8.28
N GLU A 324 4.27 -20.11 -9.34
CA GLU A 324 4.27 -18.64 -9.25
C GLU A 324 3.15 -18.13 -8.35
N LEU A 325 1.94 -18.65 -8.52
CA LEU A 325 0.78 -18.32 -7.69
C LEU A 325 1.07 -18.61 -6.22
N SER A 326 1.56 -19.82 -5.91
CA SER A 326 1.90 -20.22 -4.54
C SER A 326 2.99 -19.36 -3.88
N ASP A 327 3.97 -18.91 -4.68
CA ASP A 327 5.11 -18.11 -4.21
C ASP A 327 4.82 -16.60 -4.21
N THR A 328 3.62 -16.19 -4.64
CA THR A 328 3.22 -14.78 -4.67
C THR A 328 3.09 -14.24 -3.24
N MET A 329 3.69 -13.07 -3.00
CA MET A 329 3.66 -12.43 -1.70
C MET A 329 2.34 -11.67 -1.50
N ILE A 330 1.57 -12.03 -0.47
CA ILE A 330 0.27 -11.42 -0.13
C ILE A 330 0.27 -10.88 1.31
N GLY A 331 -0.62 -9.94 1.60
CA GLY A 331 -0.79 -9.43 2.97
C GLY A 331 -1.56 -10.43 3.85
N ASP A 332 -0.97 -10.81 4.97
CA ASP A 332 -1.61 -11.61 6.03
C ASP A 332 -2.33 -10.68 7.01
N GLY A 333 -3.57 -10.34 6.69
CA GLY A 333 -4.44 -9.49 7.51
C GLY A 333 -4.12 -7.99 7.42
N LEU A 334 -4.32 -7.29 8.54
CA LEU A 334 -4.14 -5.84 8.64
C LEU A 334 -3.11 -5.48 9.71
N HIS A 335 -2.47 -4.32 9.56
CA HIS A 335 -1.62 -3.73 10.59
C HIS A 335 -2.46 -3.04 11.67
N ILE A 336 -2.01 -3.07 12.92
CA ILE A 336 -2.60 -2.33 14.04
C ILE A 336 -1.54 -1.37 14.56
N MET A 337 -1.86 -0.07 14.60
CA MET A 337 -0.90 0.95 15.03
C MET A 337 -0.29 0.63 16.40
N GLY A 338 1.04 0.74 16.48
CA GLY A 338 1.78 0.49 17.70
C GLY A 338 2.04 -0.98 18.01
N GLN A 339 1.53 -1.93 17.20
CA GLN A 339 1.74 -3.36 17.41
C GLN A 339 2.72 -3.94 16.39
N ALA A 340 3.92 -4.30 16.86
CA ALA A 340 4.84 -5.11 16.07
C ALA A 340 4.28 -6.53 15.87
N PRO A 341 4.55 -7.19 14.72
CA PRO A 341 4.22 -8.60 14.54
C PRO A 341 4.92 -9.48 15.58
N LYS A 342 4.31 -10.62 15.92
CA LYS A 342 4.80 -11.54 16.95
C LYS A 342 4.85 -12.96 16.41
N ASN A 343 5.69 -13.79 17.02
CA ASN A 343 5.79 -15.23 16.76
C ASN A 343 5.96 -15.54 15.26
N GLU A 344 5.16 -16.45 14.71
CA GLU A 344 5.21 -16.88 13.31
C GLU A 344 5.05 -15.71 12.33
N ARG A 345 4.18 -14.74 12.62
CA ARG A 345 4.02 -13.53 11.78
C ARG A 345 5.29 -12.68 11.72
N MET A 346 6.11 -12.67 12.77
CA MET A 346 7.41 -11.99 12.72
C MET A 346 8.40 -12.78 11.86
N VAL A 347 8.41 -14.12 11.94
CA VAL A 347 9.26 -14.98 11.11
C VAL A 347 8.96 -14.76 9.63
N GLU A 348 7.67 -14.86 9.25
CA GLU A 348 7.21 -14.61 7.89
C GLU A 348 7.63 -13.23 7.40
N PHE A 349 7.36 -12.20 8.20
CA PHE A 349 7.68 -10.84 7.80
C PHE A 349 9.19 -10.63 7.59
N LEU A 350 10.04 -11.16 8.48
CA LEU A 350 11.50 -11.08 8.32
C LEU A 350 12.00 -11.81 7.06
N VAL A 351 11.42 -12.96 6.74
CA VAL A 351 11.76 -13.71 5.51
C VAL A 351 11.31 -12.93 4.27
N GLN A 352 10.12 -12.33 4.27
CA GLN A 352 9.66 -11.52 3.14
C GLN A 352 10.49 -10.23 2.98
N LEU A 353 10.88 -9.57 4.06
CA LEU A 353 11.74 -8.38 4.02
C LEU A 353 13.16 -8.66 3.50
N THR A 354 13.62 -9.91 3.61
CA THR A 354 14.94 -10.36 3.16
C THR A 354 14.89 -11.24 1.90
N ARG A 355 13.71 -11.35 1.27
CA ARG A 355 13.51 -12.11 0.03
C ARG A 355 14.29 -11.54 -1.16
N VAL A 356 14.55 -10.23 -1.15
CA VAL A 356 15.38 -9.51 -2.12
C VAL A 356 16.55 -8.84 -1.41
N PRO A 357 17.64 -8.47 -2.13
CA PRO A 357 18.76 -7.76 -1.54
C PRO A 357 18.35 -6.41 -0.94
N ASN A 358 18.93 -6.05 0.20
CA ASN A 358 18.72 -4.76 0.88
C ASN A 358 20.02 -3.94 0.83
N GLY A 359 20.19 -3.13 -0.21
CA GLY A 359 21.44 -2.42 -0.47
C GLY A 359 22.60 -3.41 -0.66
N ASN A 360 23.58 -3.40 0.24
CA ASN A 360 24.71 -4.33 0.21
C ASN A 360 24.43 -5.66 0.93
N ILE A 361 23.25 -5.83 1.54
CA ILE A 361 22.87 -7.07 2.21
C ILE A 361 22.26 -8.02 1.16
N PRO A 362 22.79 -9.25 0.99
CA PRO A 362 22.26 -10.21 0.03
C PRO A 362 20.79 -10.62 0.29
N SER A 363 20.13 -11.21 -0.71
CA SER A 363 18.86 -11.89 -0.51
C SER A 363 19.06 -13.18 0.30
N LEU A 364 18.24 -13.41 1.33
CA LEU A 364 18.25 -14.66 2.08
C LEU A 364 17.90 -15.85 1.19
N ARG A 365 16.89 -15.68 0.33
CA ARG A 365 16.39 -16.75 -0.55
C ARG A 365 17.44 -17.14 -1.59
N GLU A 366 18.01 -16.17 -2.30
CA GLU A 366 19.07 -16.44 -3.30
C GLU A 366 20.30 -17.07 -2.63
N SER A 367 20.65 -16.61 -1.42
CA SER A 367 21.78 -17.18 -0.66
C SER A 367 21.54 -18.64 -0.28
N ILE A 368 20.30 -19.01 0.08
CA ILE A 368 19.91 -20.39 0.37
C ILE A 368 19.93 -21.23 -0.91
N VAL A 369 19.37 -20.73 -2.01
CA VAL A 369 19.37 -21.40 -3.32
C VAL A 369 20.80 -21.71 -3.79
N LYS A 370 21.69 -20.73 -3.66
CA LYS A 370 23.12 -20.90 -3.95
C LYS A 370 23.78 -21.94 -3.05
N ALA A 371 23.45 -21.96 -1.76
CA ALA A 371 23.95 -22.97 -0.82
C ALA A 371 23.40 -24.38 -1.12
N MET A 372 22.22 -24.48 -1.76
CA MET A 372 21.67 -25.73 -2.29
C MET A 372 22.32 -26.16 -3.61
N GLY A 373 23.22 -25.34 -4.19
CA GLY A 373 23.95 -25.65 -5.43
C GLY A 373 23.26 -25.21 -6.72
N TYR A 374 22.26 -24.33 -6.65
CA TYR A 374 21.51 -23.85 -7.81
C TYR A 374 21.72 -22.35 -8.05
N ASP A 375 21.40 -21.91 -9.27
CA ASP A 375 21.33 -20.50 -9.65
C ASP A 375 19.87 -20.04 -9.67
N TYR A 376 19.56 -18.93 -8.98
CA TYR A 376 18.16 -18.51 -8.78
C TYR A 376 17.47 -18.08 -10.07
N ASP A 377 18.17 -17.36 -10.95
CA ASP A 377 17.61 -16.91 -12.24
C ASP A 377 17.30 -18.11 -13.15
N GLN A 378 18.17 -19.13 -13.15
CA GLN A 378 17.88 -20.39 -13.85
C GLN A 378 16.66 -21.12 -13.29
N LEU A 379 16.46 -21.13 -11.97
CA LEU A 379 15.27 -21.74 -11.36
C LEU A 379 13.98 -20.99 -11.73
N LEU A 380 14.02 -19.65 -11.82
CA LEU A 380 12.90 -18.85 -12.28
C LEU A 380 12.56 -19.13 -13.75
N ALA A 381 13.57 -19.21 -14.62
CA ALA A 381 13.37 -19.54 -16.04
C ALA A 381 12.86 -20.98 -16.25
N LYS A 382 13.18 -21.88 -15.32
CA LYS A 382 12.82 -23.30 -15.35
C LYS A 382 11.80 -23.66 -14.26
N ARG A 383 10.93 -22.73 -13.89
CA ARG A 383 10.02 -22.90 -12.74
C ARG A 383 9.15 -24.15 -12.87
N GLY A 384 8.66 -24.44 -14.07
CA GLY A 384 7.88 -25.64 -14.39
C GLY A 384 8.70 -26.85 -14.88
N GLN A 385 10.01 -26.72 -15.04
CA GLN A 385 10.88 -27.75 -15.62
C GLN A 385 11.70 -28.46 -14.55
N ILE A 386 12.01 -29.74 -14.77
CA ILE A 386 12.89 -30.52 -13.89
C ILE A 386 14.32 -29.96 -13.96
N VAL A 387 14.88 -29.60 -12.81
CA VAL A 387 16.25 -29.05 -12.67
C VAL A 387 17.21 -30.01 -11.98
N SER A 388 16.70 -31.10 -11.39
CA SER A 388 17.49 -32.14 -10.73
C SER A 388 16.94 -33.52 -11.06
N GLU A 389 17.60 -34.24 -11.96
CA GLU A 389 17.17 -35.58 -12.39
C GLU A 389 17.15 -36.59 -11.23
N ASN A 390 18.10 -36.48 -10.29
CA ASN A 390 18.19 -37.38 -9.14
C ASN A 390 17.07 -37.20 -8.11
N GLN A 391 16.50 -36.00 -7.99
CA GLN A 391 15.44 -35.68 -7.03
C GLN A 391 14.08 -35.44 -7.68
N LYS A 392 14.02 -35.45 -9.02
CA LYS A 392 12.83 -35.14 -9.84
C LYS A 392 12.13 -33.84 -9.43
N GLN A 393 12.92 -32.82 -9.06
CA GLN A 393 12.37 -31.53 -8.60
C GLN A 393 12.33 -30.52 -9.74
N THR A 394 11.24 -29.77 -9.82
CA THR A 394 11.13 -28.61 -10.70
C THR A 394 11.87 -27.40 -10.14
N GLY A 395 12.11 -26.37 -10.96
CA GLY A 395 12.64 -25.10 -10.47
C GLY A 395 11.79 -24.50 -9.35
N GLY A 396 10.47 -24.58 -9.50
CA GLY A 396 9.49 -24.15 -8.51
C GLY A 396 9.58 -24.89 -7.18
N ASP A 397 9.80 -26.21 -7.20
CA ASP A 397 9.98 -27.02 -5.99
C ASP A 397 11.21 -26.60 -5.19
N VAL A 398 12.32 -26.33 -5.88
CA VAL A 398 13.56 -25.88 -5.24
C VAL A 398 13.36 -24.50 -4.60
N ILE A 399 12.63 -23.60 -5.27
CA ILE A 399 12.29 -22.27 -4.72
C ILE A 399 11.41 -22.41 -3.46
N LYS A 400 10.38 -23.26 -3.51
CA LYS A 400 9.49 -23.55 -2.37
C LYS A 400 10.27 -24.12 -1.18
N LYS A 401 11.17 -25.08 -1.45
CA LYS A 401 12.07 -25.65 -0.44
C LYS A 401 12.99 -24.59 0.17
N ALA A 402 13.59 -23.72 -0.64
CA ALA A 402 14.44 -22.63 -0.16
C ALA A 402 13.69 -21.65 0.74
N HIS A 403 12.43 -21.33 0.41
CA HIS A 403 11.58 -20.50 1.25
C HIS A 403 11.28 -21.18 2.60
N GLN A 404 10.91 -22.46 2.61
CA GLN A 404 10.69 -23.21 3.85
C GLN A 404 11.96 -23.28 4.71
N THR A 405 13.13 -23.48 4.09
CA THR A 405 14.42 -23.42 4.78
C THR A 405 14.66 -22.05 5.40
N ALA A 406 14.32 -20.96 4.71
CA ALA A 406 14.43 -19.61 5.26
C ALA A 406 13.56 -19.42 6.51
N LEU A 407 12.30 -19.87 6.47
CA LEU A 407 11.38 -19.84 7.61
C LEU A 407 11.93 -20.63 8.80
N ASN A 408 12.46 -21.83 8.56
CA ASN A 408 13.05 -22.66 9.61
C ASN A 408 14.27 -21.98 10.26
N ILE A 409 15.18 -21.45 9.44
CA ILE A 409 16.38 -20.75 9.92
C ILE A 409 16.00 -19.52 10.77
N VAL A 410 15.05 -18.71 10.31
CA VAL A 410 14.61 -17.51 11.04
C VAL A 410 13.79 -17.87 12.29
N SER A 411 12.99 -18.93 12.24
CA SER A 411 12.28 -19.47 13.41
C SER A 411 13.26 -19.94 14.49
N ASP A 412 14.31 -20.69 14.09
CA ASP A 412 15.36 -21.15 14.99
C ASP A 412 16.17 -19.99 15.58
N LEU A 413 16.43 -18.96 14.77
CA LEU A 413 17.06 -17.71 15.19
C LEU A 413 16.24 -16.99 16.27
N MET A 414 14.91 -16.96 16.14
CA MET A 414 14.02 -16.31 17.11
C MET A 414 13.80 -17.11 18.40
N LYS A 415 13.82 -18.45 18.33
CA LYS A 415 13.60 -19.32 19.50
C LYS A 415 14.80 -19.39 20.45
N LYS A 416 16.01 -19.15 19.93
CA LYS A 416 17.25 -19.39 20.66
C LYS A 416 17.83 -18.08 21.19
N ASP A 417 18.23 -18.10 22.45
CA ASP A 417 19.04 -17.03 23.04
C ASP A 417 20.37 -16.95 22.27
N LEU A 418 20.54 -15.90 21.46
CA LEU A 418 21.67 -15.68 20.56
C LEU A 418 23.04 -15.71 21.28
N GLN A 419 23.04 -15.65 22.61
CA GLN A 419 24.25 -15.78 23.43
C GLN A 419 24.77 -17.22 23.57
N LYS A 420 24.01 -18.26 23.18
CA LYS A 420 24.37 -19.67 23.44
C LYS A 420 24.61 -20.53 22.21
N ILE A 421 24.14 -20.12 21.03
CA ILE A 421 24.24 -20.92 19.79
C ILE A 421 24.77 -20.01 18.69
N SER A 422 25.77 -20.47 17.95
CA SER A 422 26.34 -19.67 16.86
C SER A 422 25.41 -19.68 15.64
N VAL A 423 25.35 -18.57 14.90
CA VAL A 423 24.62 -18.47 13.62
C VAL A 423 25.02 -19.60 12.66
N SER A 424 26.28 -20.05 12.71
CA SER A 424 26.77 -21.17 11.90
C SER A 424 26.06 -22.48 12.21
N GLU A 425 25.75 -22.76 13.49
CA GLU A 425 25.06 -24.00 13.91
C GLU A 425 23.63 -24.06 13.39
N ILE A 426 22.93 -22.93 13.39
CA ILE A 426 21.57 -22.81 12.82
C ILE A 426 21.61 -23.13 11.33
N ILE A 427 22.55 -22.55 10.59
CA ILE A 427 22.69 -22.82 9.15
C ILE A 427 22.97 -24.30 8.90
N THR A 428 23.95 -24.88 9.60
CA THR A 428 24.33 -26.30 9.41
C THR A 428 23.25 -27.30 9.80
N SER A 429 22.27 -26.90 10.62
CA SER A 429 21.13 -27.77 10.94
C SER A 429 20.09 -27.85 9.81
N GLN A 430 20.12 -26.93 8.87
CA GLN A 430 19.14 -26.85 7.77
C GLN A 430 19.79 -27.01 6.38
N LEU A 431 21.10 -26.76 6.28
CA LEU A 431 21.89 -26.83 5.05
C LEU A 431 23.20 -27.58 5.32
N ASP A 432 23.65 -28.36 4.34
CA ASP A 432 24.91 -29.14 4.44
C ASP A 432 26.18 -28.26 4.42
N GLN A 433 26.04 -26.98 4.11
CA GLN A 433 27.15 -26.04 3.97
C GLN A 433 26.88 -24.73 4.71
N SER A 434 27.95 -24.14 5.26
CA SER A 434 27.91 -22.80 5.82
C SER A 434 28.01 -21.76 4.70
N SER A 435 27.20 -20.70 4.76
CA SER A 435 27.24 -19.59 3.80
C SER A 435 27.44 -18.26 4.51
N ASP A 436 28.45 -17.49 4.10
CA ASP A 436 28.74 -16.17 4.66
C ASP A 436 27.69 -15.13 4.25
N ASP A 437 27.07 -15.29 3.08
CA ASP A 437 25.94 -14.47 2.64
C ASP A 437 24.76 -14.68 3.62
N ILE A 438 24.41 -15.93 3.93
CA ILE A 438 23.34 -16.25 4.90
C ILE A 438 23.68 -15.68 6.28
N LYS A 439 24.92 -15.85 6.78
CA LYS A 439 25.34 -15.26 8.07
C LYS A 439 25.18 -13.75 8.09
N THR A 440 25.50 -13.08 7.00
CA THR A 440 25.37 -11.61 6.87
C THR A 440 23.91 -11.19 6.98
N VAL A 441 23.01 -11.91 6.30
CA VAL A 441 21.57 -11.63 6.36
C VAL A 441 21.01 -11.90 7.75
N LEU A 442 21.41 -13.00 8.41
CA LEU A 442 20.93 -13.32 9.76
C LEU A 442 21.40 -12.28 10.79
N ARG A 443 22.63 -11.77 10.70
CA ARG A 443 23.08 -10.64 11.53
C ARG A 443 22.30 -9.37 11.24
N TYR A 444 22.01 -9.07 9.98
CA TYR A 444 21.17 -7.93 9.62
C TYR A 444 19.76 -8.04 10.24
N ILE A 445 19.19 -9.25 10.24
CA ILE A 445 17.91 -9.54 10.90
C ILE A 445 17.99 -9.23 12.41
N THR A 446 18.99 -9.76 13.11
CA THR A 446 19.10 -9.62 14.57
C THR A 446 19.47 -8.21 15.02
N ASP A 447 20.43 -7.59 14.33
CA ASP A 447 21.08 -6.37 14.82
C ASP A 447 20.34 -5.12 14.35
N ILE A 448 19.60 -5.21 13.24
CA ILE A 448 18.96 -4.05 12.59
C ILE A 448 17.45 -4.24 12.42
N LEU A 449 17.00 -5.27 11.68
CA LEU A 449 15.58 -5.36 11.30
C LEU A 449 14.67 -5.59 12.49
N MET A 450 14.92 -6.62 13.30
CA MET A 450 14.07 -6.95 14.44
C MET A 450 14.01 -5.80 15.47
N PRO A 451 15.13 -5.14 15.86
CA PRO A 451 15.07 -3.93 16.70
C PRO A 451 14.27 -2.78 16.09
N LYS A 452 14.31 -2.58 14.77
CA LYS A 452 13.53 -1.55 14.08
C LYS A 452 12.04 -1.90 14.00
N ILE A 453 11.69 -3.16 13.75
CA ILE A 453 10.29 -3.61 13.74
C ILE A 453 9.69 -3.52 15.16
N ASN A 454 10.46 -3.87 16.20
CA ASN A 454 9.98 -3.71 17.58
C ASN A 454 9.75 -2.25 17.99
N GLN A 455 10.32 -1.29 17.26
CA GLN A 455 10.07 0.14 17.42
C GLN A 455 8.76 0.62 16.77
N THR A 456 7.94 -0.25 16.16
CA THR A 456 6.58 0.06 15.68
C THR A 456 5.70 0.70 16.76
N THR A 457 5.98 0.45 18.05
CA THR A 457 5.35 1.17 19.18
C THR A 457 5.47 2.70 19.09
N GLN A 458 6.46 3.22 18.35
CA GLN A 458 6.65 4.65 18.09
C GLN A 458 5.51 5.28 17.27
N GLU A 459 4.70 4.49 16.56
CA GLU A 459 3.52 4.99 15.83
C GLU A 459 2.52 5.67 16.78
N ILE A 460 2.27 5.06 17.94
CA ILE A 460 1.38 5.64 18.95
C ILE A 460 2.08 6.81 19.66
N SER A 461 3.34 6.66 20.09
CA SER A 461 4.03 7.74 20.80
C SER A 461 4.17 9.00 19.93
N SER A 462 4.49 8.85 18.66
CA SER A 462 4.66 9.98 17.72
C SER A 462 3.34 10.68 17.40
N SER A 463 2.21 9.97 17.49
CA SER A 463 0.89 10.59 17.43
C SER A 463 0.67 11.54 18.61
N PHE A 464 1.18 11.21 19.79
CA PHE A 464 1.12 12.09 20.97
C PHE A 464 2.14 13.23 20.93
N ASP A 465 3.33 13.00 20.37
CA ASP A 465 4.30 14.06 20.09
C ASP A 465 3.62 15.12 19.20
N ALA A 466 2.97 14.68 18.11
CA ALA A 466 2.22 15.56 17.21
C ALA A 466 1.06 16.29 17.90
N LEU A 467 0.23 15.58 18.69
CA LEU A 467 -0.87 16.19 19.45
C LEU A 467 -0.38 17.23 20.46
N SER A 468 0.84 17.06 20.98
CA SER A 468 1.48 17.97 21.93
C SER A 468 2.25 19.10 21.26
N GLY A 469 2.28 19.14 19.92
CA GLY A 469 3.03 20.13 19.16
C GLY A 469 4.55 19.94 19.28
N GLU A 470 5.00 18.72 19.54
CA GLU A 470 6.41 18.33 19.52
C GLU A 470 6.86 17.94 18.11
N PHE A 471 8.17 17.84 17.92
CA PHE A 471 8.74 17.52 16.62
C PHE A 471 8.70 16.02 16.36
N VAL A 472 7.83 15.60 15.44
CA VAL A 472 7.84 14.24 14.90
C VAL A 472 9.02 14.09 13.94
N LYS A 473 9.90 13.14 14.25
CA LYS A 473 11.12 12.90 13.47
C LYS A 473 10.78 12.48 12.03
N PRO A 474 11.44 13.06 11.01
CA PRO A 474 11.25 12.63 9.63
C PRO A 474 11.92 11.28 9.37
N GLY A 475 11.47 10.59 8.32
CA GLY A 475 12.02 9.32 7.85
C GLY A 475 11.80 9.15 6.34
N PRO A 476 12.54 8.28 5.65
CA PRO A 476 12.23 7.92 4.27
C PRO A 476 10.93 7.11 4.19
N SER A 477 10.34 7.03 3.00
CA SER A 477 9.17 6.18 2.70
C SER A 477 9.43 5.34 1.46
N GLY A 478 8.67 4.25 1.32
CA GLY A 478 8.94 3.22 0.30
C GLY A 478 8.43 1.86 0.74
N ALA A 479 8.64 0.84 -0.09
CA ALA A 479 8.18 -0.52 0.23
C ALA A 479 9.31 -1.31 0.89
N PRO A 480 9.24 -1.61 2.21
CA PRO A 480 10.30 -2.35 2.90
C PRO A 480 10.65 -3.69 2.22
N THR A 481 9.64 -4.34 1.63
CA THR A 481 9.74 -5.62 0.91
C THR A 481 10.44 -5.52 -0.46
N ARG A 482 10.75 -4.31 -0.96
CA ARG A 482 11.48 -4.10 -2.22
C ARG A 482 12.93 -3.67 -1.98
N GLY A 483 13.60 -4.32 -1.02
CA GLY A 483 15.01 -4.04 -0.72
C GLY A 483 15.24 -2.70 -0.03
N GLN A 484 14.20 -2.19 0.64
CA GLN A 484 14.20 -0.90 1.34
C GLN A 484 13.88 -1.09 2.82
N ALA A 485 14.20 -2.23 3.43
CA ALA A 485 13.90 -2.47 4.83
C ALA A 485 14.69 -1.54 5.79
N ASP A 486 15.71 -0.85 5.26
CA ASP A 486 16.45 0.19 5.96
C ASP A 486 15.60 1.43 6.31
N ILE A 487 14.47 1.65 5.65
CA ILE A 487 13.56 2.78 5.93
C ILE A 487 12.87 2.69 7.29
N LEU A 488 12.79 1.48 7.86
CA LEU A 488 12.27 1.27 9.21
C LEU A 488 13.17 1.97 10.26
N PRO A 489 12.66 2.36 11.44
CA PRO A 489 11.33 2.07 11.99
C PRO A 489 10.25 3.05 11.53
N THR A 490 8.98 2.66 11.70
CA THR A 490 7.80 3.51 11.50
C THR A 490 7.57 4.46 12.68
N GLY A 491 6.49 5.25 12.65
CA GLY A 491 6.24 6.36 13.56
C GLY A 491 6.95 7.66 13.15
N ARG A 492 7.18 7.86 11.85
CA ARG A 492 7.91 9.00 11.29
C ARG A 492 7.03 9.89 10.44
N ASN A 493 7.41 11.16 10.37
CA ASN A 493 6.81 12.08 9.41
C ASN A 493 7.53 11.95 8.07
N PHE A 494 7.17 10.93 7.29
CA PHE A 494 8.01 10.55 6.15
C PHE A 494 8.17 11.65 5.11
N TYR A 495 9.26 11.57 4.34
CA TYR A 495 9.45 12.25 3.07
C TYR A 495 9.56 11.19 1.95
N SER A 496 9.29 11.60 0.71
CA SER A 496 9.36 10.73 -0.46
C SER A 496 10.78 10.70 -1.04
N VAL A 497 10.98 11.22 -2.25
CA VAL A 497 12.24 11.14 -2.99
C VAL A 497 12.62 12.51 -3.56
N ASP A 498 13.91 12.70 -3.82
CA ASP A 498 14.39 13.87 -4.57
C ASP A 498 14.04 13.67 -6.06
N PRO A 499 13.12 14.47 -6.63
CA PRO A 499 12.69 14.31 -8.01
C PRO A 499 13.84 14.53 -9.02
N ASN A 500 14.91 15.23 -8.63
CA ASN A 500 16.08 15.45 -9.48
C ASN A 500 16.99 14.22 -9.58
N LYS A 501 16.71 13.14 -8.83
CA LYS A 501 17.50 11.89 -8.84
C LYS A 501 16.75 10.72 -9.47
N ILE A 502 15.66 11.02 -10.17
CA ILE A 502 14.82 10.04 -10.86
C ILE A 502 15.01 10.26 -12.37
N PRO A 503 15.16 9.20 -13.19
CA PRO A 503 15.37 7.83 -12.75
C PRO A 503 16.75 7.67 -12.09
N SER A 504 16.83 6.82 -11.08
CA SER A 504 18.13 6.46 -10.48
C SER A 504 18.92 5.52 -11.40
N GLN A 505 20.23 5.35 -11.19
CA GLN A 505 21.03 4.38 -11.95
C GLN A 505 20.51 2.95 -11.82
N GLY A 506 20.04 2.54 -10.64
CA GLY A 506 19.42 1.22 -10.46
C GLY A 506 18.11 1.08 -11.22
N ALA A 507 17.28 2.13 -11.19
CA ALA A 507 16.02 2.16 -11.95
C ALA A 507 16.26 2.13 -13.47
N TRP A 508 17.37 2.70 -13.95
CA TRP A 508 17.79 2.59 -15.34
C TRP A 508 18.00 1.15 -15.77
N GLU A 509 18.78 0.37 -15.01
CA GLU A 509 19.01 -1.05 -15.31
C GLU A 509 17.72 -1.87 -15.33
N VAL A 510 16.78 -1.58 -14.42
CA VAL A 510 15.46 -2.23 -14.40
C VAL A 510 14.63 -1.81 -15.61
N GLY A 511 14.55 -0.52 -15.90
CA GLY A 511 13.79 0.02 -17.05
C GLY A 511 14.30 -0.51 -18.39
N VAL A 512 15.61 -0.72 -18.55
CA VAL A 512 16.19 -1.38 -19.74
C VAL A 512 15.65 -2.80 -19.88
N ARG A 513 15.69 -3.60 -18.81
CA ARG A 513 15.20 -4.99 -18.82
C ARG A 513 13.69 -5.06 -19.10
N LEU A 514 12.90 -4.14 -18.54
CA LEU A 514 11.46 -4.05 -18.81
C LEU A 514 11.20 -3.76 -20.29
N GLY A 515 11.91 -2.78 -20.85
CA GLY A 515 11.77 -2.43 -22.27
C GLY A 515 12.19 -3.58 -23.20
N ASP A 516 13.29 -4.27 -22.89
CA ASP A 516 13.72 -5.45 -23.67
C ASP A 516 12.69 -6.58 -23.60
N ALA A 517 12.19 -6.91 -22.40
CA ALA A 517 11.17 -7.95 -22.23
C ALA A 517 9.86 -7.62 -22.98
N LEU A 518 9.44 -6.36 -22.98
CA LEU A 518 8.28 -5.89 -23.75
C LEU A 518 8.49 -6.11 -25.25
N ILE A 519 9.67 -5.72 -25.75
CA ILE A 519 10.02 -5.85 -27.17
C ILE A 519 10.10 -7.32 -27.59
N GLU A 520 10.79 -8.15 -26.80
CA GLU A 520 10.95 -9.58 -27.05
C GLU A 520 9.59 -10.28 -27.13
N ARG A 521 8.69 -9.98 -26.18
CA ARG A 521 7.34 -10.52 -26.19
C ARG A 521 6.58 -10.10 -27.45
N TYR A 522 6.56 -8.81 -27.78
CA TYR A 522 5.82 -8.31 -28.95
C TYR A 522 6.38 -8.87 -30.28
N LEU A 523 7.71 -8.99 -30.39
CA LEU A 523 8.35 -9.62 -31.55
C LEU A 523 7.99 -11.10 -31.67
N SER A 524 7.94 -11.84 -30.55
CA SER A 524 7.58 -13.26 -30.55
C SER A 524 6.14 -13.48 -31.02
N GLU A 525 5.23 -12.56 -30.68
CA GLU A 525 3.80 -12.64 -31.00
C GLU A 525 3.50 -12.15 -32.43
N THR A 526 4.21 -11.13 -32.93
CA THR A 526 3.84 -10.41 -34.16
C THR A 526 4.89 -10.44 -35.27
N GLY A 527 6.13 -10.80 -34.94
CA GLY A 527 7.28 -10.77 -35.84
C GLY A 527 7.81 -9.37 -36.20
N ASN A 528 7.23 -8.29 -35.66
CA ASN A 528 7.62 -6.91 -35.96
C ASN A 528 7.85 -6.10 -34.69
N TYR A 529 8.56 -4.96 -34.78
CA TYR A 529 8.67 -4.02 -33.65
C TYR A 529 7.36 -3.23 -33.50
N PRO A 530 6.96 -2.85 -32.26
CA PRO A 530 5.79 -2.01 -32.06
C PRO A 530 6.07 -0.58 -32.57
N GLU A 531 5.13 0.00 -33.32
CA GLU A 531 5.27 1.37 -33.84
C GLU A 531 5.04 2.42 -32.74
N SER A 532 4.12 2.16 -31.81
CA SER A 532 3.76 3.06 -30.70
C SER A 532 3.38 2.25 -29.46
N ILE A 533 3.86 2.68 -28.29
CA ILE A 533 3.65 2.02 -27.00
C ILE A 533 2.95 2.98 -26.04
N GLY A 534 1.85 2.54 -25.42
CA GLY A 534 1.17 3.32 -24.37
C GLY A 534 1.66 2.91 -22.99
N ILE A 535 2.17 3.85 -22.19
CA ILE A 535 2.65 3.58 -20.81
C ILE A 535 1.93 4.51 -19.84
N ILE A 536 1.37 3.97 -18.75
CA ILE A 536 0.72 4.77 -17.70
C ILE A 536 1.73 5.03 -16.57
N VAL A 537 1.99 6.30 -16.26
CA VAL A 537 2.99 6.70 -15.26
C VAL A 537 2.32 7.19 -13.98
N TYR A 538 2.46 6.41 -12.91
CA TYR A 538 1.95 6.73 -11.57
C TYR A 538 3.05 7.26 -10.64
N GLY A 539 2.74 8.33 -9.91
CA GLY A 539 3.70 8.98 -9.01
C GLY A 539 4.13 8.08 -7.87
N THR A 540 3.20 7.32 -7.26
CA THR A 540 3.55 6.34 -6.21
C THR A 540 4.50 5.25 -6.74
N ALA A 541 4.25 4.71 -7.95
CA ALA A 541 5.13 3.70 -8.54
C ALA A 541 6.54 4.28 -8.77
N THR A 542 6.61 5.46 -9.40
CA THR A 542 7.86 6.20 -9.64
C THR A 542 8.65 6.44 -8.34
N MET A 543 7.98 6.83 -7.25
CA MET A 543 8.64 7.04 -5.95
C MET A 543 9.15 5.75 -5.32
N ARG A 544 8.39 4.66 -5.41
CA ARG A 544 8.78 3.35 -4.85
C ARG A 544 9.97 2.75 -5.59
N SER A 545 9.98 2.85 -6.92
CA SER A 545 11.03 2.32 -7.77
C SER A 545 12.21 3.25 -8.00
N LYS A 546 12.06 4.54 -7.67
CA LYS A 546 12.99 5.61 -8.10
C LYS A 546 13.07 5.76 -9.62
N GLY A 547 11.99 5.42 -10.34
CA GLY A 547 11.79 5.78 -11.75
C GLY A 547 11.88 4.66 -12.78
N ASP A 548 11.53 3.41 -12.45
CA ASP A 548 11.56 2.29 -13.43
C ASP A 548 10.77 2.61 -14.71
N ASP A 549 9.50 3.03 -14.59
CA ASP A 549 8.64 3.37 -15.75
C ASP A 549 9.25 4.51 -16.59
N ILE A 550 9.87 5.51 -15.95
CA ILE A 550 10.53 6.63 -16.63
C ILE A 550 11.77 6.13 -17.38
N ALA A 551 12.56 5.25 -16.75
CA ALA A 551 13.72 4.63 -17.39
C ALA A 551 13.31 3.76 -18.59
N GLU A 552 12.24 2.98 -18.46
CA GLU A 552 11.68 2.17 -19.54
C GLU A 552 11.29 3.06 -20.74
N ILE A 553 10.52 4.13 -20.50
CA ILE A 553 10.13 5.10 -21.54
C ILE A 553 11.38 5.67 -22.24
N LEU A 554 12.35 6.16 -21.48
CA LEU A 554 13.58 6.74 -22.04
C LEU A 554 14.36 5.71 -22.88
N TYR A 555 14.49 4.49 -22.36
CA TYR A 555 15.17 3.40 -23.06
C TYR A 555 14.46 3.04 -24.38
N LEU A 556 13.14 2.90 -24.39
CA LEU A 556 12.35 2.61 -25.60
C LEU A 556 12.57 3.67 -26.70
N LEU A 557 12.62 4.95 -26.32
CA LEU A 557 12.98 6.09 -27.19
C LEU A 557 14.46 6.09 -27.63
N GLY A 558 15.29 5.28 -27.00
CA GLY A 558 16.73 5.18 -27.25
C GLY A 558 17.53 6.34 -26.64
N VAL A 559 17.10 6.85 -25.50
CA VAL A 559 17.74 7.95 -24.78
C VAL A 559 18.10 7.46 -23.38
N LYS A 560 19.27 7.83 -22.85
CA LYS A 560 19.66 7.50 -21.48
C LYS A 560 19.90 8.74 -20.63
N PRO A 561 19.58 8.68 -19.32
CA PRO A 561 19.92 9.76 -18.39
C PRO A 561 21.42 9.92 -18.18
N VAL A 562 21.84 11.15 -17.89
CA VAL A 562 23.21 11.49 -17.49
C VAL A 562 23.20 11.88 -16.02
N TRP A 563 23.94 11.17 -15.18
CA TRP A 563 23.99 11.44 -13.74
C TRP A 563 25.26 12.19 -13.33
N HIS A 564 25.12 13.07 -12.35
CA HIS A 564 26.23 13.63 -11.62
C HIS A 564 26.88 12.57 -10.72
N LYS A 565 28.17 12.32 -10.93
CA LYS A 565 28.90 11.18 -10.34
C LYS A 565 28.86 11.09 -8.81
N SER A 566 28.79 12.22 -8.11
CA SER A 566 28.89 12.24 -6.64
C SER A 566 27.57 12.17 -5.89
N ASN A 567 26.46 12.63 -6.48
CA ASN A 567 25.19 12.79 -5.75
C ASN A 567 23.99 12.15 -6.46
N GLY A 568 24.18 11.61 -7.67
CA GLY A 568 23.16 10.89 -8.44
C GLY A 568 22.08 11.79 -9.04
N THR A 569 22.27 13.11 -9.05
CA THR A 569 21.35 14.04 -9.73
C THR A 569 21.39 13.81 -11.23
N VAL A 570 20.23 13.72 -11.87
CA VAL A 570 20.11 13.68 -13.33
C VAL A 570 20.40 15.08 -13.88
N LEU A 571 21.44 15.18 -14.70
CA LEU A 571 21.95 16.43 -15.30
C LEU A 571 21.35 16.70 -16.68
N GLY A 572 20.85 15.66 -17.34
CA GLY A 572 20.32 15.74 -18.70
C GLY A 572 20.16 14.35 -19.31
N LEU A 573 19.98 14.34 -20.62
CA LEU A 573 19.74 13.13 -21.40
C LEU A 573 20.74 13.06 -22.56
N GLU A 574 21.15 11.85 -22.92
CA GLU A 574 21.97 11.60 -24.10
C GLU A 574 21.34 10.55 -25.00
N ILE A 575 21.46 10.74 -26.31
CA ILE A 575 20.94 9.80 -27.31
C ILE A 575 21.86 8.59 -27.34
N ILE A 576 21.31 7.39 -27.17
CA ILE A 576 22.04 6.13 -27.37
C ILE A 576 22.32 5.99 -28.87
N PRO A 577 23.58 5.84 -29.31
CA PRO A 577 23.93 5.62 -30.70
C PRO A 577 23.21 4.41 -31.32
N ALA A 578 22.87 4.47 -32.61
CA ALA A 578 22.06 3.42 -33.26
C ALA A 578 22.78 2.06 -33.32
N ASP A 579 24.10 2.06 -33.41
CA ASP A 579 24.98 0.89 -33.36
C ASP A 579 25.05 0.25 -31.96
N GLU A 580 24.85 1.02 -30.90
CA GLU A 580 24.69 0.52 -29.53
C GLU A 580 23.27 0.00 -29.29
N LEU A 581 22.25 0.73 -29.74
CA LEU A 581 20.84 0.41 -29.51
C LEU A 581 20.38 -0.85 -30.25
N LYS A 582 20.91 -1.12 -31.45
CA LYS A 582 20.64 -2.34 -32.27
C LYS A 582 19.16 -2.63 -32.62
N ARG A 583 18.28 -1.67 -32.39
CA ARG A 583 16.85 -1.70 -32.75
C ARG A 583 16.38 -0.31 -33.18
N PRO A 584 15.23 -0.18 -33.87
CA PRO A 584 14.61 1.12 -34.05
C PRO A 584 14.28 1.78 -32.70
N ARG A 585 14.23 3.12 -32.71
CA ARG A 585 13.63 3.90 -31.63
C ARG A 585 12.12 3.72 -31.74
N LEU A 586 11.48 3.44 -30.62
CA LEU A 586 10.05 3.12 -30.56
C LEU A 586 9.31 4.34 -30.04
N ASP A 587 8.17 4.69 -30.64
CA ASP A 587 7.36 5.81 -30.17
C ASP A 587 6.65 5.42 -28.87
N VAL A 588 6.51 6.38 -27.95
CA VAL A 588 5.93 6.13 -26.63
C VAL A 588 4.96 7.26 -26.29
N VAL A 589 3.73 6.88 -25.91
CA VAL A 589 2.67 7.78 -25.47
C VAL A 589 2.49 7.62 -23.96
N PRO A 590 3.16 8.46 -23.13
CA PRO A 590 2.99 8.40 -21.70
C PRO A 590 1.64 9.01 -21.27
N ARG A 591 0.87 8.28 -20.47
CA ARG A 591 -0.31 8.80 -19.76
C ARG A 591 0.04 9.02 -18.30
N ILE A 592 0.31 10.27 -17.97
CA ILE A 592 0.76 10.69 -16.64
C ILE A 592 -0.45 10.94 -15.74
N SER A 593 -0.45 10.39 -14.52
CA SER A 593 -1.50 10.69 -13.54
C SER A 593 -1.42 12.14 -13.06
N GLY A 594 -2.55 12.79 -12.74
CA GLY A 594 -2.55 14.18 -12.23
C GLY A 594 -1.71 14.37 -10.97
N PHE A 595 -1.52 13.31 -10.17
CA PHE A 595 -0.60 13.32 -9.03
C PHE A 595 0.88 13.33 -9.45
N SER A 596 1.26 12.56 -10.47
CA SER A 596 2.62 12.53 -11.02
C SER A 596 3.03 13.90 -11.57
N GLU A 597 2.10 14.61 -12.21
CA GLU A 597 2.32 15.95 -12.78
C GLU A 597 2.68 16.98 -11.69
N ILE A 598 2.14 16.85 -10.48
CA ILE A 598 2.42 17.73 -9.32
C ILE A 598 3.84 17.53 -8.77
N LEU A 599 4.46 16.38 -9.05
CA LEU A 599 5.71 15.96 -8.41
C LEU A 599 6.93 16.02 -9.32
N PHE A 600 6.72 15.77 -10.61
CA PHE A 600 7.79 15.57 -11.57
C PHE A 600 7.74 16.59 -12.71
N LEU A 601 7.38 17.85 -12.43
CA LEU A 601 7.35 18.97 -13.40
C LEU A 601 8.68 19.21 -14.15
N TYR A 602 9.78 18.60 -13.70
CA TYR A 602 11.10 18.70 -14.33
C TYR A 602 11.29 17.72 -15.50
N TRP A 603 10.36 16.79 -15.72
CA TRP A 603 10.42 15.74 -16.73
C TRP A 603 9.48 15.98 -17.91
#